data_AF-A0A7K2MST8-F1
#
_entry.id   AF-A0A7K2MST8-F1
#
_cell.length_a   1.000
_cell.length_b   1.000
_cell.length_c   1.000
_cell.angle_alpha   90.00
_cell.angle_beta   90.00
_cell.angle_gamma   90.00
#
_symmetry.space_group_name_H-M   'P 1'
#
loop_
_entity.id
_entity.type
_entity.pdbx_description
1 polymer ?
#
loop_
_entity_poly.entity_id
_entity_poly.type
_entity_poly.pdbx_seq_one_letter_code
_entity_poly.pdbx_strand_id
1 'polypeptide(L)'
;FEAGEILVTRYTDASWTPLFAIAGGVVTDIGSMLSHSSIVAREFHVPSVVNTKDATQRINTGDLIVVDGDAGTVEVVESADTGGADTEGAGSADADARSTPGADASPADAAHD
;
A
#
# COMPACT_ATOMS: atom_id res chain seq x y z
N PHE A 1 -8.30 10.56 0.99
CA PHE A 1 -8.29 10.01 2.35
C PHE A 1 -9.71 9.93 2.80
N GLU A 2 -10.17 8.72 3.05
CA GLU A 2 -11.52 8.40 3.49
C GLU A 2 -11.52 8.03 4.97
N ALA A 3 -12.71 8.09 5.59
CA ALA A 3 -12.84 7.74 7.00
C ALA A 3 -12.56 6.25 7.21
N GLY A 4 -11.72 5.92 8.19
CA GLY A 4 -11.29 4.57 8.51
C GLY A 4 -9.99 4.13 7.83
N GLU A 5 -9.44 4.92 6.91
CA GLU A 5 -8.14 4.61 6.29
C GLU A 5 -6.98 4.80 7.27
N ILE A 6 -5.83 4.17 6.97
CA ILE A 6 -4.63 4.25 7.79
C ILE A 6 -3.69 5.29 7.20
N LEU A 7 -3.33 6.27 8.02
CA LEU A 7 -2.46 7.36 7.63
C LEU A 7 -0.99 6.97 7.82
N VAL A 8 -0.29 6.73 6.72
CA VAL A 8 1.15 6.42 6.73
C VAL A 8 1.94 7.64 6.25
N THR A 9 2.86 8.15 7.07
CA THR A 9 3.70 9.31 6.72
C THR A 9 5.06 9.25 7.43
N ARG A 10 6.06 10.00 6.98
CA ARG A 10 7.35 10.04 7.68
C ARG A 10 7.26 10.82 8.98
N TYR A 11 6.54 11.93 8.94
CA TYR A 11 6.30 12.81 10.07
C TYR A 11 4.90 13.39 9.95
N THR A 12 4.33 13.78 11.07
CA THR A 12 3.03 14.47 11.15
C THR A 12 3.24 15.84 11.77
N ASP A 13 2.42 16.80 11.37
CA ASP A 13 2.39 18.15 11.94
C ASP A 13 1.02 18.40 12.62
N ALA A 14 0.96 19.38 13.52
CA ALA A 14 -0.27 19.75 14.22
C ALA A 14 -1.40 20.18 13.27
N SER A 15 -1.06 20.67 12.07
CA SER A 15 -2.02 20.97 11.00
C SER A 15 -2.82 19.76 10.52
N TRP A 16 -2.38 18.52 10.82
CA TRP A 16 -3.01 17.28 10.36
C TRP A 16 -4.05 16.75 11.34
N THR A 17 -4.26 17.41 12.49
CA THR A 17 -5.25 17.02 13.51
C THR A 17 -6.64 16.65 12.96
N PRO A 18 -7.21 17.36 11.97
CA PRO A 18 -8.50 16.96 11.40
C PRO A 18 -8.49 15.59 10.69
N LEU A 19 -7.34 15.15 10.19
CA LEU A 19 -7.19 13.83 9.58
C LEU A 19 -7.20 12.72 10.62
N PHE A 20 -6.65 12.96 11.82
CA PHE A 20 -6.70 12.00 12.92
C PHE A 20 -8.14 11.71 13.37
N ALA A 21 -9.05 12.67 13.24
CA ALA A 21 -10.46 12.48 13.60
C ALA A 21 -11.19 11.48 12.69
N ILE A 22 -10.68 11.24 11.48
CA ILE A 22 -11.27 10.31 10.51
C ILE A 22 -10.36 9.11 10.21
N ALA A 23 -9.11 9.10 10.68
CA ALA A 23 -8.18 8.01 10.46
C ALA A 23 -8.54 6.79 11.32
N GLY A 24 -8.50 5.59 10.72
CA GLY A 24 -8.61 4.32 11.44
C GLY A 24 -7.32 3.88 12.12
N GLY A 25 -6.18 4.45 11.71
CA GLY A 25 -4.86 4.19 12.28
C GLY A 25 -3.83 5.21 11.80
N VAL A 26 -2.72 5.35 12.53
CA VAL A 26 -1.63 6.26 12.15
C VAL A 26 -0.28 5.56 12.26
N VAL A 27 0.54 5.67 11.22
CA VAL A 27 1.88 5.09 11.17
C VAL A 27 2.88 6.18 10.81
N THR A 28 3.91 6.37 11.65
CA THR A 28 4.98 7.34 11.39
C THR A 28 6.39 6.75 11.46
N ASP A 29 7.22 7.03 10.46
CA ASP A 29 8.62 6.56 10.44
C ASP A 29 9.49 7.26 11.47
N ILE A 30 9.22 8.53 11.72
CA ILE A 30 9.96 9.38 12.65
C ILE A 30 9.01 9.74 13.79
N GLY A 31 9.52 9.67 15.02
CA GLY A 31 8.79 10.05 16.21
C GLY A 31 9.21 9.25 17.42
N SER A 32 8.56 9.53 18.54
CA SER A 32 8.69 8.79 19.80
C SER A 32 7.31 8.59 20.42
N MET A 33 7.18 7.67 21.36
CA MET A 33 5.92 7.44 22.08
C MET A 33 5.37 8.68 22.82
N LEU A 34 6.21 9.69 23.07
CA LEU A 34 5.83 10.95 23.73
C LEU A 34 5.70 12.13 22.74
N SER A 35 5.83 11.87 21.44
CA SER A 35 5.73 12.91 20.42
C SER A 35 4.27 13.35 20.22
N HIS A 36 4.09 14.54 19.65
CA HIS A 36 2.79 15.13 19.36
C HIS A 36 1.85 14.14 18.64
N SER A 37 2.36 13.41 17.66
CA SER A 37 1.63 12.36 16.92
C SER A 37 1.00 11.30 17.83
N SER A 38 1.78 10.80 18.78
CA SER A 38 1.38 9.74 19.72
C SER A 38 0.39 10.25 20.76
N ILE A 39 0.53 11.51 21.19
CA ILE A 39 -0.43 12.12 22.14
C ILE A 39 -1.77 12.35 21.45
N VAL A 40 -1.76 12.94 20.25
CA VAL A 40 -2.98 13.23 19.48
C VAL A 40 -3.71 11.94 19.13
N ALA A 41 -3.02 10.91 18.63
CA ALA A 41 -3.67 9.64 18.30
C ALA A 41 -4.41 9.01 19.50
N ARG A 42 -3.83 9.09 20.70
CA ARG A 42 -4.47 8.62 21.94
C ARG A 42 -5.71 9.43 22.32
N GLU A 43 -5.70 10.74 22.08
CA GLU A 43 -6.86 11.60 22.31
C GLU A 43 -8.04 11.23 21.39
N PHE A 44 -7.74 10.88 20.14
CA PHE A 44 -8.73 10.43 19.17
C PHE A 44 -9.08 8.94 19.27
N HIS A 45 -8.50 8.20 20.23
CA HIS A 45 -8.67 6.75 20.38
C HIS A 45 -8.30 5.95 19.12
N VAL A 46 -7.31 6.44 18.38
CA VAL A 46 -6.82 5.84 17.14
C VAL A 46 -5.53 5.07 17.43
N PRO A 47 -5.38 3.81 16.98
CA PRO A 47 -4.14 3.08 17.12
C PRO A 47 -3.01 3.79 16.35
N SER A 48 -1.90 4.06 17.03
CA SER A 48 -0.74 4.70 16.40
C SER A 48 0.53 3.91 16.61
N VAL A 49 1.28 3.71 15.53
CA VAL A 49 2.64 3.17 15.57
C VAL A 49 3.59 4.26 15.10
N VAL A 50 4.58 4.57 15.93
CA VAL A 50 5.59 5.59 15.64
C VAL A 50 6.96 4.94 15.64
N ASN A 51 7.93 5.59 14.98
CA ASN A 51 9.31 5.11 14.88
C ASN A 51 9.44 3.78 14.09
N THR A 52 8.64 3.62 13.04
CA THR A 52 8.73 2.45 12.13
C THR A 52 9.98 2.45 11.27
N LYS A 53 10.69 3.58 11.16
CA LYS A 53 11.90 3.81 10.34
C LYS A 53 11.70 3.70 8.83
N ASP A 54 11.04 2.66 8.34
CA ASP A 54 10.89 2.32 6.93
C ASP A 54 9.46 1.94 6.49
N ALA A 55 8.42 2.27 7.28
CA ALA A 55 7.04 2.01 6.88
C ALA A 55 6.63 2.77 5.61
N THR A 56 7.04 4.03 5.41
CA THR A 56 6.70 4.76 4.16
C THR A 56 7.41 4.21 2.92
N GLN A 57 8.42 3.36 3.10
CA GLN A 57 9.12 2.70 2.00
C GLN A 57 8.53 1.32 1.69
N ARG A 58 7.86 0.70 2.67
CA ARG A 58 7.30 -0.65 2.56
C ARG A 58 5.82 -0.66 2.23
N ILE A 59 5.08 0.34 2.68
CA ILE A 59 3.64 0.44 2.55
C ILE A 59 3.32 1.42 1.44
N ASN A 60 2.54 0.96 0.47
CA ASN A 60 2.05 1.75 -0.64
C ASN A 60 0.55 2.04 -0.50
N THR A 61 0.09 3.08 -1.18
CA THR A 61 -1.34 3.37 -1.27
C THR A 61 -2.06 2.21 -1.93
N GLY A 62 -3.07 1.67 -1.24
CA GLY A 62 -3.85 0.50 -1.69
C GLY A 62 -3.47 -0.80 -0.97
N ASP A 63 -2.38 -0.83 -0.20
CA ASP A 63 -2.04 -1.99 0.62
C ASP A 63 -3.00 -2.12 1.81
N LEU A 64 -3.47 -3.34 2.05
CA LEU A 64 -4.24 -3.67 3.25
C LEU A 64 -3.26 -3.96 4.38
N ILE A 65 -3.29 -3.13 5.42
CA ILE A 65 -2.37 -3.26 6.56
C ILE A 65 -3.14 -3.36 7.88
N VAL A 66 -2.56 -4.08 8.83
CA VAL A 66 -3.02 -4.18 10.21
C VAL A 66 -2.05 -3.42 11.09
N VAL A 67 -2.59 -2.52 11.92
CA VAL A 67 -1.82 -1.69 12.84
C VAL A 67 -2.18 -2.07 14.27
N ASP A 68 -1.19 -2.52 15.03
CA ASP A 68 -1.31 -2.80 16.45
C ASP A 68 -0.59 -1.69 17.24
N GLY A 69 -1.40 -0.79 17.82
CA GLY A 69 -0.90 0.32 18.64
C GLY A 69 -0.40 -0.09 20.03
N ASP A 70 -0.77 -1.28 20.53
CA ASP A 70 -0.33 -1.80 21.83
C ASP A 70 1.03 -2.50 21.71
N ALA A 71 1.19 -3.32 20.67
CA ALA A 71 2.46 -3.99 20.37
C ALA A 71 3.45 -3.08 19.62
N GLY A 72 2.98 -2.00 19.01
CA GLY A 72 3.79 -1.10 18.20
C GLY A 72 4.23 -1.73 16.87
N THR A 73 3.38 -2.59 16.30
CA THR A 73 3.70 -3.36 15.08
C THR A 73 2.73 -3.04 13.95
N VAL A 74 3.24 -3.07 12.72
CA VAL A 74 2.45 -2.92 11.49
C VAL A 74 2.73 -4.11 10.60
N GLU A 75 1.67 -4.75 10.11
CA GLU A 75 1.72 -5.92 9.25
C GLU A 75 0.97 -5.63 7.94
N VAL A 76 1.57 -6.00 6.81
CA VAL A 76 0.91 -5.91 5.49
C VAL A 76 0.23 -7.24 5.22
N VAL A 77 -1.10 -7.21 5.09
CA VAL A 77 -1.95 -8.39 4.87
C VAL A 77 -2.14 -8.64 3.37
N GLU A 78 -2.33 -7.57 2.59
CA GLU A 78 -2.50 -7.66 1.15
C GLU A 78 -1.73 -6.50 0.50
N SER A 79 -0.85 -6.84 -0.45
CA SER A 79 -0.15 -5.85 -1.26
C SER A 79 -0.91 -5.65 -2.57
N ALA A 80 -1.10 -4.40 -2.97
CA ALA A 80 -1.89 -4.05 -4.15
C ALA A 80 -1.33 -4.61 -5.48
N ASP A 81 -0.11 -5.17 -5.48
CA ASP A 81 0.59 -5.68 -6.66
C ASP A 81 0.32 -7.17 -6.99
N THR A 82 -0.53 -7.86 -6.24
CA THR A 82 -0.88 -9.26 -6.59
C THR A 82 -2.10 -9.29 -7.50
N GLY A 83 -1.84 -9.29 -8.81
CA GLY A 83 -2.80 -9.70 -9.82
C GLY A 83 -3.40 -11.07 -9.50
N GLY A 84 -4.70 -11.09 -9.23
CA GLY A 84 -5.56 -12.27 -9.38
C GLY A 84 -5.86 -12.51 -10.85
N ALA A 85 -4.86 -13.02 -11.56
CA ALA A 85 -5.06 -13.79 -12.76
C ALA A 85 -5.83 -15.08 -12.40
N ASP A 86 -6.99 -15.24 -13.05
CA ASP A 86 -7.49 -16.48 -13.63
C ASP A 86 -7.51 -17.73 -12.71
N THR A 87 -8.63 -17.93 -12.01
CA THR A 87 -9.05 -19.31 -11.66
C THR A 87 -9.90 -19.88 -12.82
N GLU A 88 -9.25 -20.24 -13.93
CA GLU A 88 -9.84 -21.10 -14.96
C GLU A 88 -9.09 -22.44 -15.00
N GLY A 89 -9.53 -23.37 -14.15
CA GLY A 89 -9.19 -24.79 -14.23
C GLY A 89 -10.30 -25.56 -14.96
N ALA A 90 -10.60 -25.21 -16.21
CA ALA A 90 -11.42 -26.03 -17.10
C ALA A 90 -10.52 -27.06 -17.79
N GLY A 91 -10.54 -28.28 -17.28
CA GLY A 91 -9.95 -29.43 -17.98
C GLY A 91 -10.87 -29.90 -19.11
N SER A 92 -10.36 -29.91 -20.34
CA SER A 92 -10.59 -30.90 -21.42
C SER A 92 -10.10 -30.24 -22.73
N ALA A 93 -9.01 -30.71 -23.31
CA ALA A 93 -8.94 -31.83 -24.27
C ALA A 93 -8.88 -31.33 -25.72
N ASP A 94 -7.79 -31.74 -26.37
CA ASP A 94 -7.69 -32.12 -27.78
C ASP A 94 -7.72 -31.08 -28.93
N ALA A 95 -7.00 -31.51 -29.97
CA ALA A 95 -6.97 -31.08 -31.37
C ALA A 95 -6.23 -29.75 -31.68
N ASP A 96 -5.01 -29.82 -32.20
CA ASP A 96 -4.71 -30.05 -33.63
C ASP A 96 -5.27 -28.95 -34.53
N ALA A 97 -4.40 -28.05 -35.02
CA ALA A 97 -4.36 -27.68 -36.43
C ALA A 97 -3.22 -26.72 -36.73
N ARG A 98 -2.52 -27.06 -37.80
CA ARG A 98 -1.44 -26.35 -38.50
C ARG A 98 -1.96 -25.04 -39.11
N SER A 99 -1.11 -24.01 -39.17
CA SER A 99 -0.69 -23.32 -40.41
C SER A 99 0.10 -22.02 -40.11
N THR A 100 1.35 -22.02 -40.57
CA THR A 100 2.21 -20.86 -40.88
C THR A 100 1.65 -20.03 -42.06
N PRO A 101 2.33 -18.98 -42.57
CA PRO A 101 3.00 -17.81 -41.96
C PRO A 101 2.69 -16.48 -42.73
N GLY A 102 3.30 -15.36 -42.30
CA GLY A 102 3.44 -14.12 -43.09
C GLY A 102 2.71 -12.92 -42.47
N ALA A 103 3.17 -11.69 -42.54
CA ALA A 103 4.32 -11.08 -43.20
C ALA A 103 4.67 -9.81 -42.38
N ASP A 104 5.96 -9.49 -42.27
CA ASP A 104 6.54 -8.23 -42.79
C ASP A 104 6.06 -6.94 -42.12
N ALA A 105 6.94 -6.33 -41.31
CA ALA A 105 7.55 -5.02 -41.63
C ALA A 105 8.31 -4.47 -40.41
N SER A 106 9.65 -4.51 -40.52
CA SER A 106 10.59 -3.58 -39.89
C SER A 106 10.46 -2.17 -40.53
N PRO A 107 11.27 -1.15 -40.15
CA PRO A 107 11.82 -0.75 -38.84
C PRO A 107 11.70 0.81 -38.64
N ALA A 108 12.45 1.34 -37.66
CA ALA A 108 12.83 2.76 -37.46
C ALA A 108 11.75 3.64 -36.78
N ASP A 109 12.03 4.68 -36.00
CA ASP A 109 13.22 5.49 -35.72
C ASP A 109 12.86 6.39 -34.50
N ALA A 110 13.81 7.23 -34.06
CA ALA A 110 13.66 8.40 -33.18
C ALA A 110 13.63 8.14 -31.65
N ALA A 111 14.75 8.33 -30.93
CA ALA A 111 15.42 9.59 -30.52
C ALA A 111 14.97 10.00 -29.09
N HIS A 112 15.86 9.91 -28.10
CA HIS A 112 16.78 10.97 -27.62
C HIS A 112 16.07 12.04 -26.77
N ASP A 113 16.24 11.97 -25.45
CA ASP A 113 16.93 12.98 -24.62
C ASP A 113 17.35 12.34 -23.28
#